data_AF-A0A0Q4U6G1-F1
#
_entry.id   AF-A0A0Q4U6G1-F1
#
_cell.length_a   1.000
_cell.length_b   1.000
_cell.length_c   1.000
_cell.angle_alpha   90.00
_cell.angle_beta   90.00
_cell.angle_gamma   90.00
#
_symmetry.space_group_name_H-M   'P 1'
#
loop_
_entity.id
_entity.type
_entity.pdbx_description
1 polymer ?
#
loop_
_entity_poly.entity_id
_entity_poly.type
_entity_poly.pdbx_seq_one_letter_code
_entity_poly.pdbx_strand_id
1 'polypeptide(L)'
;MGEFIRGRAPPTIPGIGAMTLPREPVSFAAALATIEKRVGSDVVRRIASRAQRTIDDWRHPETPRTPPIETALALDCAWRAAGGAGAPMLETYRRLFEVSAPIVIDIDDGQLPGLTVVAIKETAEAHAALLIALQPQATEHHRREAVREVSEAIAALEAPLPHLYVQQPP
;
A
#
# COMPACT_ATOMS: atom_id res chain seq x y z
N MET A 1 24.99 -40.49 51.53
CA MET A 1 25.66 -40.75 50.22
C MET A 1 24.66 -40.44 49.12
N GLY A 2 25.01 -39.55 48.19
CA GLY A 2 24.24 -39.33 46.95
C GLY A 2 23.84 -37.88 46.65
N GLU A 3 24.80 -36.95 46.64
CA GLU A 3 24.72 -35.73 45.80
C GLU A 3 24.85 -36.11 44.31
N PHE A 4 24.49 -35.18 43.41
CA PHE A 4 24.41 -35.23 41.93
C PHE A 4 23.02 -35.64 41.41
N ILE A 5 22.23 -34.81 40.71
CA ILE A 5 22.58 -33.87 39.63
C ILE A 5 21.69 -32.60 39.72
N ARG A 6 22.35 -31.43 39.82
CA ARG A 6 21.73 -30.13 39.55
C ARG A 6 21.44 -30.02 38.06
N GLY A 7 20.18 -30.23 37.66
CA GLY A 7 19.69 -29.87 36.33
C GLY A 7 19.63 -28.35 36.22
N ARG A 8 20.51 -27.77 35.41
CA ARG A 8 20.46 -26.36 34.99
C ARG A 8 19.06 -26.05 34.46
N ALA A 9 18.39 -25.04 35.02
CA ALA A 9 17.25 -24.42 34.37
C ALA A 9 17.66 -23.96 32.95
N PRO A 10 16.78 -24.12 31.94
CA PRO A 10 17.07 -23.63 30.59
C PRO A 10 17.33 -22.13 30.63
N PRO A 11 18.25 -21.59 29.81
CA PRO A 11 18.53 -20.16 29.80
C PRO A 11 17.26 -19.41 29.41
N THR A 12 16.87 -18.46 30.26
CA THR A 12 15.91 -17.40 29.93
C THR A 12 16.36 -16.75 28.63
N ILE A 13 15.60 -16.97 27.55
CA ILE A 13 15.81 -16.24 26.30
C ILE A 13 15.57 -14.76 26.65
N PRO A 14 16.57 -13.87 26.50
CA PRO A 14 16.37 -12.46 26.74
C PRO A 14 15.21 -11.99 25.87
N GLY A 15 14.30 -11.26 26.51
CA GLY A 15 13.04 -10.83 25.95
C GLY A 15 13.15 -10.34 24.51
N ILE A 16 12.09 -10.68 23.78
CA ILE A 16 11.66 -10.12 22.51
C ILE A 16 11.55 -8.59 22.67
N GLY A 17 12.69 -7.90 22.59
CA GLY A 17 12.80 -6.48 22.31
C GLY A 17 13.42 -6.40 20.91
N ALA A 18 12.72 -6.00 19.86
CA ALA A 18 11.85 -4.84 19.81
C ALA A 18 10.48 -5.15 19.18
N MET A 19 9.45 -5.20 20.01
CA MET A 19 8.07 -4.90 19.61
C MET A 19 7.76 -3.43 19.94
N THR A 20 8.65 -2.52 19.58
CA THR A 20 8.49 -1.09 19.85
C THR A 20 9.19 -0.24 18.79
N LEU A 21 8.51 -0.05 17.68
CA LEU A 21 8.23 1.34 17.31
C LEU A 21 6.72 1.50 17.47
N PRO A 22 6.24 2.38 18.35
CA PRO A 22 4.91 2.93 18.21
C PRO A 22 4.83 3.38 16.75
N ARG A 23 4.02 2.71 15.93
CA ARG A 23 3.68 3.29 14.63
C ARG A 23 2.92 4.54 15.00
N GLU A 24 3.61 5.67 14.96
CA GLU A 24 3.00 6.99 15.05
C GLU A 24 1.71 6.92 14.23
N PRO A 25 0.55 7.32 14.81
CA PRO A 25 -0.74 7.12 14.17
C PRO A 25 -0.65 7.55 12.72
N VAL A 26 -0.98 6.62 11.83
CA VAL A 26 -0.85 6.76 10.39
C VAL A 26 -1.74 7.92 9.97
N SER A 27 -1.12 9.08 9.75
CA SER A 27 -1.82 10.33 9.56
C SER A 27 -1.21 11.10 8.42
N PHE A 28 -2.05 11.86 7.72
CA PHE A 28 -1.58 12.77 6.68
C PHE A 28 -0.60 13.80 7.24
N ALA A 29 -0.72 14.17 8.51
CA ALA A 29 0.24 15.01 9.23
C ALA A 29 1.64 14.38 9.30
N ALA A 30 1.73 13.11 9.71
CA ALA A 30 3.00 12.38 9.77
C ALA A 30 3.62 12.21 8.38
N ALA A 31 2.82 11.85 7.37
CA ALA A 31 3.27 11.75 5.99
C ALA A 31 3.79 13.09 5.44
N LEU A 32 3.07 14.19 5.72
CA LEU A 32 3.49 15.54 5.35
C LEU A 32 4.83 15.89 6.00
N ALA A 33 4.99 15.62 7.29
CA ALA A 33 6.25 15.86 8.01
C ALA A 33 7.42 15.05 7.43
N THR A 34 7.19 13.80 7.02
CA THR A 34 8.19 12.98 6.33
C THR A 34 8.59 13.62 5.00
N ILE A 35 7.62 14.05 4.20
CA ILE A 35 7.88 14.68 2.90
C ILE A 35 8.63 15.99 3.09
N GLU A 36 8.19 16.85 4.02
CA GLU A 36 8.83 18.14 4.32
C GLU A 36 10.30 18.00 4.73
N LYS A 37 10.65 16.99 5.53
CA LYS A 37 12.04 16.75 5.94
C LYS A 37 12.99 16.52 4.76
N ARG A 38 12.49 15.99 3.64
CA ARG A 38 13.31 15.67 2.46
C ARG A 38 13.18 16.70 1.35
N VAL A 39 11.94 17.09 1.05
CA VAL A 39 11.60 17.95 -0.09
C VAL A 39 11.69 19.44 0.29
N GLY A 40 11.59 19.76 1.58
CA GLY A 40 11.67 21.12 2.11
C GLY A 40 10.31 21.83 2.15
N SER A 41 10.08 22.58 3.22
CA SER A 41 8.81 23.27 3.49
C SER A 41 8.40 24.27 2.39
N ASP A 42 9.37 24.95 1.75
CA ASP A 42 9.07 25.89 0.66
C ASP A 42 8.54 25.21 -0.60
N VAL A 43 9.03 24.01 -0.90
CA VAL A 43 8.56 23.22 -2.03
C VAL A 43 7.15 22.70 -1.73
N VAL A 44 6.92 22.19 -0.53
CA VAL A 44 5.59 21.75 -0.08
C VAL A 44 4.57 22.90 -0.15
N ARG A 45 4.93 24.12 0.30
CA ARG A 45 4.05 25.29 0.19
C ARG A 45 3.70 25.63 -1.26
N ARG A 46 4.68 25.58 -2.17
CA ARG A 46 4.45 25.82 -3.60
C ARG A 46 3.53 24.77 -4.21
N ILE A 47 3.75 23.49 -3.90
CA ILE A 47 2.92 22.38 -4.39
C ILE A 47 1.49 22.51 -3.87
N ALA A 48 1.34 22.79 -2.58
CA ALA A 48 0.03 22.93 -1.97
C ALA A 48 -0.78 24.09 -2.58
N SER A 49 -0.13 25.21 -2.94
CA SER A 49 -0.80 26.41 -3.46
C SER A 49 -2.00 26.84 -2.58
N ARG A 50 -1.87 26.67 -1.26
CA ARG A 50 -2.86 27.04 -0.25
C ARG A 50 -2.29 28.06 0.73
N ALA A 51 -3.19 28.71 1.48
CA ALA A 51 -2.80 29.60 2.57
C ALA A 51 -1.99 28.84 3.63
N GLN A 52 -1.01 29.50 4.25
CA GLN A 52 -0.13 28.88 5.26
C GLN A 52 -0.92 28.21 6.38
N ARG A 53 -1.98 28.87 6.85
CA ARG A 53 -2.90 28.33 7.87
C ARG A 53 -3.50 26.98 7.48
N THR A 54 -3.83 26.77 6.21
CA THR A 54 -4.38 25.49 5.73
C THR A 54 -3.34 24.38 5.75
N ILE A 55 -2.08 24.72 5.45
CA ILE A 55 -0.97 23.76 5.52
C ILE A 55 -0.64 23.43 6.98
N ASP A 56 -0.69 24.44 7.87
CA ASP A 56 -0.51 24.25 9.30
C ASP A 56 -1.62 23.35 9.87
N ASP A 57 -2.87 23.56 9.44
CA ASP A 57 -3.99 22.68 9.79
C ASP A 57 -3.70 21.20 9.41
N TRP A 58 -3.11 20.94 8.24
CA TRP A 58 -2.74 19.58 7.81
C TRP A 58 -1.65 18.93 8.64
N ARG A 59 -0.80 19.73 9.30
CA ARG A 59 0.26 19.24 10.20
C ARG A 59 -0.28 18.88 11.59
N HIS A 60 -1.50 19.28 11.90
CA HIS A 60 -2.13 19.01 13.19
C HIS A 60 -2.97 17.72 13.10
N PRO A 61 -2.59 16.64 13.81
CA PRO A 61 -3.29 15.36 13.72
C PRO A 61 -4.73 15.42 14.26
N GLU A 62 -5.05 16.41 15.10
CA GLU A 62 -6.41 16.62 15.65
C GLU A 62 -7.30 17.47 14.74
N THR A 63 -6.76 18.06 13.68
CA THR A 63 -7.55 18.84 12.73
C THR A 63 -8.08 17.90 11.64
N PRO A 64 -9.40 17.87 11.38
CA PRO A 64 -9.97 16.97 10.36
C PRO A 64 -9.63 17.38 8.91
N ARG A 65 -8.78 18.39 8.70
CA ARG A 65 -8.39 18.85 7.38
C ARG A 65 -7.20 18.04 6.88
N THR A 66 -7.41 17.39 5.75
CA THR A 66 -6.36 16.70 5.00
C THR A 66 -6.10 17.42 3.67
N PRO A 67 -4.92 17.24 3.07
CA PRO A 67 -4.68 17.74 1.73
C PRO A 67 -5.67 17.09 0.73
N PRO A 68 -6.17 17.85 -0.26
CA PRO A 68 -6.89 17.28 -1.40
C PRO A 68 -6.06 16.19 -2.08
N ILE A 69 -6.73 15.22 -2.72
CA ILE A 69 -6.06 14.05 -3.30
C ILE A 69 -5.04 14.44 -4.38
N GLU A 70 -5.32 15.49 -5.14
CA GLU A 70 -4.41 16.03 -6.16
C GLU A 70 -3.14 16.62 -5.54
N THR A 71 -3.30 17.32 -4.40
CA THR A 71 -2.17 17.85 -3.63
C THR A 71 -1.36 16.72 -3.02
N ALA A 72 -2.02 15.72 -2.44
CA ALA A 72 -1.37 14.55 -1.85
C ALA A 72 -0.53 13.79 -2.90
N LEU A 73 -1.09 13.59 -4.11
CA LEU A 73 -0.38 12.98 -5.24
C LEU A 73 0.83 13.81 -5.67
N ALA A 74 0.67 15.13 -5.82
CA ALA A 74 1.77 16.01 -6.20
C ALA A 74 2.91 16.01 -5.19
N LEU A 75 2.60 15.89 -3.90
CA LEU A 75 3.60 15.75 -2.83
C LEU A 75 4.36 14.41 -2.91
N ASP A 76 3.67 13.30 -3.19
CA ASP A 76 4.32 12.00 -3.42
C ASP A 76 5.20 12.00 -4.67
N CYS A 77 4.79 12.67 -5.74
CA CYS A 77 5.62 12.88 -6.93
C CYS A 77 6.89 13.67 -6.58
N ALA A 78 6.78 14.75 -5.79
CA ALA A 78 7.93 15.52 -5.34
C ALA A 78 8.86 14.73 -4.41
N TRP A 79 8.30 13.88 -3.55
CA TRP A 79 9.06 12.94 -2.73
C TRP A 79 9.91 11.99 -3.59
N ARG A 80 9.31 11.37 -4.61
CA ARG A 80 10.02 10.49 -5.55
C ARG A 80 11.06 11.23 -6.36
N ALA A 81 10.75 12.43 -6.85
CA ALA A 81 11.69 13.28 -7.58
C ALA A 81 12.91 13.67 -6.73
N ALA A 82 12.75 13.82 -5.40
CA ALA A 82 13.84 14.02 -4.45
C ALA A 82 14.59 12.71 -4.07
N GLY A 83 14.35 11.61 -4.80
CA GLY A 83 14.96 10.30 -4.56
C GLY A 83 14.38 9.54 -3.37
N GLY A 84 13.20 9.93 -2.87
CA GLY A 84 12.47 9.19 -1.85
C GLY A 84 11.89 7.90 -2.41
N ALA A 85 11.96 6.81 -1.62
CA ALA A 85 11.31 5.55 -1.98
C ALA A 85 9.84 5.54 -1.55
N GLY A 86 8.98 4.92 -2.34
CA GLY A 86 7.55 4.79 -2.03
C GLY A 86 6.72 6.05 -2.30
N ALA A 87 5.63 6.21 -1.56
CA ALA A 87 4.66 7.30 -1.68
C ALA A 87 3.98 7.51 -0.31
N PRO A 88 4.52 8.37 0.58
CA PRO A 88 4.04 8.52 1.95
C PRO A 88 2.55 8.87 2.09
N MET A 89 2.00 9.73 1.22
CA MET A 89 0.58 10.10 1.28
C MET A 89 -0.31 8.93 0.83
N LEU A 90 0.04 8.27 -0.28
CA LEU A 90 -0.69 7.09 -0.76
C LEU A 90 -0.67 5.95 0.27
N GLU A 91 0.48 5.67 0.88
CA GLU A 91 0.62 4.63 1.89
C GLU A 91 -0.23 4.93 3.13
N THR A 92 -0.35 6.21 3.50
CA THR A 92 -1.23 6.67 4.59
C THR A 92 -2.68 6.41 4.24
N TYR A 93 -3.12 6.80 3.04
CA TYR A 93 -4.47 6.52 2.57
C TYR A 93 -4.77 5.02 2.52
N ARG A 94 -3.85 4.20 1.99
CA ARG A 94 -3.97 2.74 1.92
C ARG A 94 -4.24 2.13 3.29
N ARG A 95 -3.46 2.51 4.30
CA ARG A 95 -3.62 2.01 5.67
C ARG A 95 -4.90 2.51 6.33
N LEU A 96 -5.28 3.76 6.12
CA LEU A 96 -6.57 4.29 6.61
C LEU A 96 -7.74 3.53 6.00
N PHE A 97 -7.63 3.19 4.71
CA PHE A 97 -8.61 2.37 4.01
C PHE A 97 -8.65 0.96 4.59
N GLU A 98 -7.51 0.30 4.82
CA GLU A 98 -7.44 -1.03 5.46
C GLU A 98 -8.08 -1.04 6.85
N VAL A 99 -7.86 0.00 7.66
CA VAL A 99 -8.44 0.10 9.01
C VAL A 99 -9.94 0.42 8.97
N SER A 100 -10.40 1.14 7.94
CA SER A 100 -11.80 1.57 7.80
C SER A 100 -12.64 0.57 7.00
N ALA A 101 -12.00 -0.37 6.31
CA ALA A 101 -12.69 -1.39 5.54
C ALA A 101 -13.50 -2.26 6.51
N PRO A 102 -14.82 -2.40 6.31
CA PRO A 102 -15.58 -3.37 7.09
C PRO A 102 -14.94 -4.74 6.86
N ILE A 103 -14.72 -5.48 7.95
CA ILE A 103 -14.41 -6.92 7.86
C ILE A 103 -15.57 -7.51 7.08
N VAL A 104 -15.32 -7.98 5.87
CA VAL A 104 -16.35 -8.63 5.06
C VAL A 104 -16.54 -10.02 5.65
N ILE A 105 -17.46 -10.16 6.60
CA ILE A 105 -17.64 -11.39 7.39
C ILE A 105 -18.50 -12.44 6.67
N ASP A 106 -18.85 -12.21 5.40
CA ASP A 106 -19.78 -13.08 4.67
C ASP A 106 -19.45 -13.09 3.17
N ILE A 107 -18.23 -13.52 2.84
CA ILE A 107 -17.88 -13.83 1.46
C ILE A 107 -18.07 -15.34 1.27
N ASP A 108 -19.01 -15.71 0.39
CA ASP A 108 -19.23 -17.10 0.00
C ASP A 108 -17.98 -17.67 -0.69
N ASP A 109 -17.29 -18.58 0.01
CA ASP A 109 -16.10 -19.28 -0.47
C ASP A 109 -16.35 -20.11 -1.75
N GLY A 110 -17.61 -20.38 -2.11
CA GLY A 110 -18.00 -21.08 -3.34
C GLY A 110 -17.60 -20.36 -4.63
N GLN A 111 -17.29 -19.06 -4.57
CA GLN A 111 -16.91 -18.27 -5.74
C GLN A 111 -15.43 -18.40 -6.11
N LEU A 112 -14.55 -18.80 -5.19
CA LEU A 112 -13.10 -18.79 -5.38
C LEU A 112 -12.62 -19.62 -6.59
N PRO A 113 -13.15 -20.82 -6.86
CA PRO A 113 -12.79 -21.58 -8.07
C PRO A 113 -13.17 -20.84 -9.36
N GLY A 114 -14.35 -20.21 -9.40
CA GLY A 114 -14.81 -19.43 -10.54
C GLY A 114 -13.94 -18.21 -10.81
N LEU A 115 -13.63 -17.45 -9.75
CA LEU A 115 -12.72 -16.30 -9.82
C LEU A 115 -11.31 -16.71 -10.28
N THR A 116 -10.82 -17.86 -9.83
CA THR A 116 -9.52 -18.40 -10.24
C THR A 116 -9.50 -18.73 -11.74
N VAL A 117 -10.56 -19.34 -12.27
CA VAL A 117 -10.68 -19.63 -13.71
C VAL A 117 -10.66 -18.34 -14.53
N VAL A 118 -11.38 -17.31 -14.09
CA VAL A 118 -11.37 -15.99 -14.74
C VAL A 118 -9.97 -15.38 -14.68
N ALA A 119 -9.34 -15.35 -13.50
CA ALA A 119 -7.98 -14.82 -13.34
C ALA A 119 -6.96 -15.49 -14.27
N ILE A 120 -7.03 -16.82 -14.44
CA ILE A 120 -6.16 -17.57 -15.36
C ILE A 120 -6.39 -17.11 -16.80
N LYS A 121 -7.66 -17.00 -17.23
CA LYS A 121 -8.02 -16.58 -18.59
C LYS A 121 -7.49 -15.18 -18.89
N GLU A 122 -7.90 -14.19 -18.08
CA GLU A 122 -7.57 -12.79 -18.32
C GLU A 122 -6.03 -12.58 -18.24
N THR A 123 -5.35 -13.27 -17.32
CA THR A 123 -3.88 -13.21 -17.24
C THR A 123 -3.22 -13.80 -18.49
N ALA A 124 -3.75 -14.89 -19.06
CA ALA A 124 -3.21 -15.47 -20.29
C ALA A 124 -3.40 -14.53 -21.50
N GLU A 125 -4.58 -13.90 -21.60
CA GLU A 125 -4.90 -12.91 -22.63
C GLU A 125 -4.00 -11.67 -22.53
N ALA A 126 -3.77 -11.16 -21.31
CA ALA A 126 -2.82 -10.08 -21.04
C ALA A 126 -1.38 -10.43 -21.45
N HIS A 127 -0.88 -11.62 -21.11
CA HIS A 127 0.46 -12.05 -21.53
C HIS A 127 0.57 -12.16 -23.05
N ALA A 128 -0.46 -12.69 -23.73
CA ALA A 128 -0.49 -12.76 -25.18
C ALA A 128 -0.45 -11.36 -25.82
N ALA A 129 -1.27 -10.43 -25.33
CA ALA A 129 -1.31 -9.06 -25.82
C ALA A 129 0.01 -8.31 -25.58
N LEU A 130 0.65 -8.52 -24.41
CA LEU A 130 1.99 -7.99 -24.12
C LEU A 130 3.05 -8.52 -25.10
N LEU A 131 3.06 -9.82 -25.36
CA LEU A 131 4.00 -10.42 -26.32
C LEU A 131 3.84 -9.83 -27.71
N ILE A 132 2.61 -9.55 -28.15
CA ILE A 132 2.34 -8.88 -29.44
C ILE A 132 2.83 -7.42 -29.40
N ALA A 133 2.55 -6.68 -28.33
CA ALA A 133 2.94 -5.28 -28.18
C ALA A 133 4.46 -5.07 -28.09
N LEU A 134 5.21 -6.11 -27.73
CA LEU A 134 6.68 -6.12 -27.68
C LEU A 134 7.35 -6.45 -29.03
N GLN A 135 6.59 -6.86 -30.05
CA GLN A 135 7.17 -7.18 -31.34
C GLN A 135 7.66 -5.91 -32.07
N PRO A 136 8.73 -6.01 -32.90
CA PRO A 136 9.25 -4.86 -33.64
C PRO A 136 8.22 -4.15 -34.53
N GLN A 137 7.21 -4.89 -34.99
CA GLN A 137 6.13 -4.42 -35.86
C GLN A 137 4.89 -3.94 -35.08
N ALA A 138 4.96 -3.86 -33.75
CA ALA A 138 3.82 -3.50 -32.93
C ALA A 138 3.31 -2.09 -33.25
N THR A 139 1.98 -1.98 -33.39
CA THR A 139 1.30 -0.71 -33.68
C THR A 139 0.80 -0.06 -32.39
N GLU A 140 0.35 1.19 -32.49
CA GLU A 140 -0.31 1.88 -31.37
C GLU A 140 -1.61 1.19 -30.95
N HIS A 141 -2.28 0.49 -31.87
CA HIS A 141 -3.43 -0.35 -31.52
C HIS A 141 -3.00 -1.52 -30.62
N HIS A 142 -1.92 -2.24 -30.95
CA HIS A 142 -1.42 -3.34 -30.11
C HIS A 142 -1.02 -2.88 -28.70
N ARG A 143 -0.43 -1.69 -28.58
CA ARG A 143 -0.12 -1.10 -27.26
C ARG A 143 -1.37 -0.79 -26.45
N ARG A 144 -2.41 -0.22 -27.08
CA ARG A 144 -3.69 0.07 -26.41
C ARG A 144 -4.42 -1.21 -26.00
N GLU A 145 -4.43 -2.23 -26.85
CA GLU A 145 -4.99 -3.54 -26.49
C GLU A 145 -4.23 -4.16 -25.32
N ALA A 146 -2.90 -4.13 -25.32
CA ALA A 146 -2.12 -4.65 -24.19
C ALA A 146 -2.42 -3.91 -22.88
N VAL A 147 -2.62 -2.58 -22.92
CA VAL A 147 -3.04 -1.82 -21.72
C VAL A 147 -4.43 -2.25 -21.23
N ARG A 148 -5.37 -2.47 -22.14
CA ARG A 148 -6.72 -2.93 -21.80
C ARG A 148 -6.67 -4.31 -21.14
N GLU A 149 -6.04 -5.28 -21.80
CA GLU A 149 -5.95 -6.67 -21.34
C GLU A 149 -5.20 -6.78 -20.00
N VAL A 150 -4.11 -6.03 -19.82
CA VAL A 150 -3.41 -5.97 -18.52
C VAL A 150 -4.29 -5.39 -17.42
N SER A 151 -5.11 -4.39 -17.72
CA SER A 151 -6.03 -3.80 -16.74
C SER A 151 -7.13 -4.78 -16.33
N GLU A 152 -7.67 -5.55 -17.30
CA GLU A 152 -8.65 -6.61 -17.06
C GLU A 152 -8.03 -7.75 -16.23
N ALA A 153 -6.79 -8.16 -16.54
CA ALA A 153 -6.06 -9.15 -15.74
C ALA A 153 -5.77 -8.70 -14.31
N ILE A 154 -5.41 -7.43 -14.08
CA ILE A 154 -5.21 -6.89 -12.73
C ILE A 154 -6.52 -6.99 -11.93
N ALA A 155 -7.63 -6.54 -12.50
CA ALA A 155 -8.93 -6.63 -11.84
C ALA A 155 -9.33 -8.08 -11.52
N ALA A 156 -9.07 -9.01 -12.45
CA ALA A 156 -9.34 -10.43 -12.26
C ALA A 156 -8.43 -11.08 -11.21
N LEU A 157 -7.18 -10.65 -11.07
CA LEU A 157 -6.25 -11.11 -10.02
C LEU A 157 -6.54 -10.52 -8.64
N GLU A 158 -7.13 -9.33 -8.57
CA GLU A 158 -7.54 -8.69 -7.32
C GLU A 158 -8.85 -9.28 -6.77
N ALA A 159 -9.75 -9.74 -7.64
CA ALA A 159 -11.06 -10.26 -7.24
C ALA A 159 -11.04 -11.44 -6.22
N PRO A 160 -10.07 -12.37 -6.24
CA PRO A 160 -9.92 -13.41 -5.22
C PRO A 160 -9.44 -12.92 -3.85
N LEU A 161 -8.79 -11.75 -3.76
CA LEU A 161 -8.13 -11.30 -2.53
C LEU A 161 -9.07 -11.24 -1.31
N PRO A 162 -10.29 -10.70 -1.41
CA PRO A 162 -11.22 -10.68 -0.27
C PRO A 162 -11.54 -12.08 0.25
N HIS A 163 -11.71 -13.07 -0.64
CA HIS A 163 -11.97 -14.48 -0.25
C HIS A 163 -10.77 -15.09 0.51
N LEU A 164 -9.54 -14.73 0.11
CA LEU A 164 -8.32 -15.22 0.76
C LEU A 164 -8.04 -14.53 2.11
N TYR A 165 -8.42 -13.27 2.26
CA TYR A 165 -8.25 -12.53 3.52
C TYR A 165 -9.25 -12.95 4.60
N VAL A 166 -10.46 -13.38 4.23
CA VAL A 166 -11.47 -13.88 5.20
C VAL A 166 -11.03 -15.23 5.81
N GLN A 167 -10.26 -16.03 5.09
CA GLN A 167 -9.83 -17.36 5.53
C GLN A 167 -8.60 -17.39 6.46
N GLN A 168 -8.01 -16.24 6.83
CA GLN A 168 -6.91 -16.23 7.81
C GLN A 168 -7.47 -16.04 9.24
N PRO A 169 -7.57 -17.09 10.07
CA PRO A 169 -7.82 -16.91 11.49
C PRO A 169 -6.62 -16.18 12.16
N PRO A 170 -6.85 -15.48 13.29
CA PRO A 170 -5.85 -14.68 13.99
C PRO A 170 -4.62 -15.48 14.46
#